data_AF-A0A655FQ79-F1
#
_entry.id   AF-A0A655FQ79-F1
#
_cell.length_a   1.000
_cell.length_b   1.000
_cell.length_c   1.000
_cell.angle_alpha   90.00
_cell.angle_beta   90.00
_cell.angle_gamma   90.00
#
_symmetry.space_group_name_H-M   'P 1'
#
loop_
_entity.id
_entity.type
_entity.pdbx_description
1 polymer ?
#
loop_
_entity_poly.entity_id
_entity_poly.type
_entity_poly.pdbx_seq_one_letter_code
_entity_poly.pdbx_strand_id
1 'polypeptide(L)' 'MAGIPRLQFAHADLLVRAFGTLQGLLAASAGDLQSVDGIGAMWARHVREGLSQLAESTISDQ' A
#
# COMPACT_ATOMS: atom_id res chain seq x y z
N MET A 1 4.16 -18.91 -13.07
CA MET A 1 4.64 -17.62 -13.60
C MET A 1 5.02 -16.75 -12.41
N ALA A 2 6.31 -16.70 -12.06
CA ALA A 2 6.78 -15.91 -10.93
C ALA A 2 6.93 -14.45 -11.39
N GLY A 3 5.97 -13.60 -11.02
CA GLY A 3 6.10 -12.16 -11.19
C GLY A 3 7.37 -11.70 -10.47
N ILE A 4 8.27 -11.06 -11.21
CA ILE A 4 9.60 -10.71 -10.73
C ILE A 4 9.46 -9.79 -9.50
N PRO A 5 10.02 -10.16 -8.33
CA PRO A 5 9.87 -9.42 -7.08
C PRO A 5 10.30 -7.95 -7.10
N ARG A 6 11.10 -7.54 -8.08
CA ARG A 6 11.52 -6.13 -8.21
C ARG A 6 10.37 -5.22 -8.62
N LEU A 7 9.39 -5.72 -9.37
CA LEU A 7 8.24 -4.92 -9.80
C LEU A 7 7.34 -4.57 -8.60
N GLN A 8 7.13 -5.51 -7.67
CA GLN A 8 6.36 -5.26 -6.44
C GLN A 8 7.02 -4.25 -5.50
N PHE A 9 8.37 -4.22 -5.42
CA PHE A 9 9.08 -3.17 -4.69
C PHE A 9 8.95 -1.79 -5.35
N ALA A 10 8.92 -1.72 -6.69
CA ALA A 10 8.72 -0.46 -7.40
C ALA A 10 7.33 0.14 -7.12
N HIS A 11 6.28 -0.69 -7.03
CA HIS A 11 4.93 -0.21 -6.67
C HIS A 11 4.87 0.36 -5.25
N ALA A 12 5.55 -0.28 -4.30
CA ALA A 12 5.65 0.25 -2.94
C ALA A 12 6.40 1.60 -2.90
N ASP A 13 7.51 1.72 -3.64
CA ASP A 13 8.26 2.99 -3.74
C ASP A 13 7.42 4.11 -4.36
N LEU A 14 6.60 3.80 -5.39
CA LEU A 14 5.66 4.75 -5.99
C LEU A 14 4.64 5.28 -4.96
N LEU A 15 4.06 4.40 -4.14
CA LEU A 15 3.16 4.84 -3.08
C LEU A 15 3.87 5.69 -2.03
N VAL A 16 5.07 5.29 -1.59
CA VAL A 16 5.83 6.07 -0.60
C VAL A 16 6.17 7.46 -1.15
N ARG A 17 6.51 7.56 -2.43
CA ARG A 17 6.73 8.86 -3.11
C ARG A 17 5.45 9.69 -3.24
N ALA A 18 4.31 9.05 -3.52
CA ALA A 18 3.03 9.73 -3.70
C ALA A 18 2.44 10.26 -2.39
N PHE A 19 2.53 9.48 -1.30
CA PHE A 19 1.91 9.80 -0.01
C PHE A 19 2.89 10.39 1.01
N GLY A 20 4.20 10.28 0.77
CA GLY A 20 5.29 10.93 1.50
C GLY A 20 5.59 10.39 2.89
N THR A 21 4.57 10.00 3.66
CA THR A 21 4.70 9.48 5.02
C THR A 21 3.84 8.23 5.22
N LEU A 22 4.20 7.40 6.20
CA LEU A 22 3.39 6.24 6.58
C LEU A 22 1.97 6.67 6.98
N GLN A 23 1.83 7.75 7.73
CA GLN A 23 0.54 8.30 8.16
C GLN A 23 -0.31 8.74 6.96
N GLY A 24 0.30 9.39 5.95
CA GLY A 24 -0.39 9.72 4.70
C GLY A 24 -0.87 8.48 3.96
N LEU A 25 -0.06 7.42 3.97
CA LEU A 25 -0.38 6.15 3.34
C LEU A 25 -1.45 5.36 4.12
N LEU A 26 -1.46 5.47 5.46
CA LEU A 26 -2.51 4.92 6.32
C LEU A 26 -3.85 5.64 6.13
N ALA A 27 -3.84 6.95 5.91
CA ALA A 27 -5.03 7.74 5.64
C ALA A 27 -5.60 7.55 4.22
N ALA A 28 -4.79 7.08 3.28
CA ALA A 28 -5.19 6.86 1.88
C ALA A 28 -6.22 5.73 1.73
N SER A 29 -7.28 5.97 0.97
CA SER A 29 -8.25 4.94 0.58
C SER A 29 -7.71 4.06 -0.57
N ALA A 30 -8.35 2.91 -0.82
CA ALA A 30 -7.99 2.09 -1.99
C ALA A 30 -8.15 2.83 -3.33
N GLY A 31 -9.07 3.79 -3.42
CA GLY A 31 -9.23 4.64 -4.62
C GLY A 31 -8.08 5.64 -4.78
N ASP A 32 -7.57 6.18 -3.67
CA ASP A 32 -6.39 7.06 -3.70
C ASP A 32 -5.15 6.29 -4.13
N LEU A 33 -4.97 5.06 -3.62
CA LEU A 33 -3.86 4.19 -4.02
C LEU A 33 -3.94 3.83 -5.51
N GLN A 34 -5.14 3.56 -6.05
CA GLN A 34 -5.35 3.27 -7.46
C GLN A 34 -5.12 4.49 -8.37
N SER A 35 -5.20 5.70 -7.84
CA SER A 35 -4.94 6.93 -8.60
C SER A 35 -3.45 7.14 -8.90
N VAL A 36 -2.55 6.34 -8.31
CA VAL A 36 -1.11 6.35 -8.60
C VAL A 36 -0.83 5.55 -9.88
N ASP A 37 -0.12 6.17 -10.82
CA ASP A 37 0.25 5.52 -12.08
C ASP A 37 0.98 4.20 -11.86
N GLY A 38 0.48 3.14 -12.49
CA GLY A 38 1.00 1.77 -12.35
C GLY A 38 0.38 0.96 -11.21
N ILE A 39 -0.53 1.54 -10.41
CA ILE A 39 -1.24 0.82 -9.35
C ILE A 39 -2.60 0.31 -9.84
N GLY A 40 -2.72 -1.01 -9.96
CA GLY A 40 -3.98 -1.67 -10.27
C GLY A 40 -4.91 -1.85 -9.06
N ALA A 41 -6.21 -1.98 -9.32
CA ALA A 41 -7.25 -2.13 -8.28
C ALA A 41 -6.99 -3.31 -7.31
N MET A 42 -6.55 -4.46 -7.82
CA MET A 42 -6.26 -5.65 -7.00
C MET A 42 -5.14 -5.36 -6.00
N TRP A 43 -4.07 -4.68 -6.44
CA TRP A 43 -2.94 -4.38 -5.58
C TRP A 43 -3.27 -3.26 -4.58
N ALA A 44 -3.98 -2.22 -5.02
CA ALA A 44 -4.47 -1.16 -4.14
C ALA A 44 -5.29 -1.73 -2.97
N ARG A 45 -6.18 -2.68 -3.26
CA ARG A 45 -6.96 -3.37 -2.24
C ARG A 45 -6.08 -4.19 -1.29
N HIS A 46 -5.13 -4.96 -1.84
CA HIS A 46 -4.22 -5.77 -1.04
C HIS A 46 -3.35 -4.93 -0.09
N VAL A 47 -2.82 -3.80 -0.57
CA VAL A 47 -2.07 -2.84 0.26
C VAL A 47 -2.96 -2.28 1.36
N ARG A 48 -4.20 -1.89 1.03
CA ARG A 48 -5.13 -1.33 2.01
C ARG A 48 -5.46 -2.33 3.13
N GLU A 49 -5.69 -3.59 2.77
CA GLU A 49 -5.93 -4.69 3.71
C GLU A 49 -4.71 -4.93 4.62
N GLY A 50 -3.50 -4.99 4.05
CA GLY A 50 -2.27 -5.17 4.82
C GLY A 50 -2.00 -4.03 5.81
N LEU A 51 -2.28 -2.79 5.41
CA LEU A 51 -2.15 -1.63 6.30
C LEU A 51 -3.21 -1.61 7.41
N SER A 52 -4.42 -2.13 7.16
CA SER A 52 -5.46 -2.27 8.21
C SER A 52 -5.03 -3.30 9.25
N GLN A 53 -4.54 -4.46 8.81
CA GLN A 53 -4.00 -5.49 9.70
C GLN A 53 -2.82 -4.98 10.51
N LEU A 54 -1.92 -4.17 9.91
CA LEU A 54 -0.81 -3.56 10.64
C LEU A 54 -1.33 -2.62 11.75
N ALA A 55 -2.30 -1.76 11.44
CA ALA A 55 -2.91 -0.86 12.42
C ALA A 55 -3.59 -1.63 13.57
N GLU A 56 -4.34 -2.68 13.26
CA GLU A 56 -4.96 -3.57 14.25
C GLU A 56 -3.91 -4.29 15.11
N SER A 57 -2.82 -4.79 14.49
CA SER A 57 -1.75 -5.48 15.21
C SER A 57 -0.98 -4.54 16.14
N THR A 58 -0.74 -3.28 15.74
CA THR A 58 -0.09 -2.29 16.62
C THR A 58 -0.93 -1.93 17.85
N ILE A 59 -2.25 -2.09 17.78
CA ILE A 59 -3.16 -1.89 18.92
C ILE A 59 -3.16 -3.13 19.82
N SER A 60 -3.06 -4.31 19.22
CA SER A 60 -3.13 -5.58 19.95
C SER A 60 -1.81 -5.99 20.62
N ASP A 61 -0.69 -5.38 20.24
CA ASP A 61 0.64 -5.55 20.86
C ASP A 61 0.88 -4.55 22.02
N GLN A 62 -0.17 -3.84 22.48
CA GLN A 62 -0.13 -2.92 23.63
C GLN A 62 -0.62 -3.58 24.92
#